data_AF-A0A0T6ZS13-F1
#
_entry.id   AF-A0A0T6ZS13-F1
#
_cell.length_a   1.000
_cell.length_b   1.000
_cell.length_c   1.000
_cell.angle_alpha   90.00
_cell.angle_beta   90.00
_cell.angle_gamma   90.00
#
_symmetry.space_group_name_H-M   'P 1'
#
loop_
_entity.id
_entity.type
_entity.pdbx_description
1 polymer ?
#
loop_
_entity_poly.entity_id
_entity_poly.type
_entity_poly.pdbx_seq_one_letter_code
_entity_poly.pdbx_strand_id
1 'polypeptide(L)' 'MRVALLCLLLLLSSCMPHIPEEVLDANWCRDMAAAKAKATGTGRANLAAAMIKHDCAAKLAAEQQSAATALAP' A
#
# COMPACT_ATOMS: atom_id res chain seq x y z
N MET A 1 -34.18 -2.67 -16.52
CA MET A 1 -32.78 -2.92 -16.97
C MET A 1 -31.72 -2.16 -16.19
N ARG A 2 -31.94 -0.90 -15.76
CA ARG A 2 -30.95 -0.14 -14.96
C ARG A 2 -30.57 -0.78 -13.62
N VAL A 3 -31.54 -1.41 -12.94
CA VAL A 3 -31.31 -2.06 -11.64
C VAL A 3 -30.39 -3.29 -11.76
N ALA A 4 -30.55 -4.11 -12.80
CA ALA A 4 -29.70 -5.27 -13.04
C ALA A 4 -28.23 -4.87 -13.31
N LEU A 5 -28.02 -3.76 -14.04
CA LEU A 5 -26.70 -3.21 -14.29
C LEU A 5 -26.03 -2.70 -13.00
N LEU A 6 -26.79 -2.06 -12.11
CA LEU A 6 -26.29 -1.58 -10.82
C LEU A 6 -25.90 -2.73 -9.88
N CYS A 7 -26.71 -3.79 -9.80
CA CYS A 7 -26.36 -4.97 -9.01
C CYS A 7 -25.09 -5.67 -9.52
N LEU A 8 -24.90 -5.73 -10.84
CA LEU A 8 -23.70 -6.32 -11.43
C LEU A 8 -22.44 -5.50 -11.09
N LEU A 9 -22.54 -4.16 -11.08
CA LEU A 9 -21.43 -3.28 -10.69
C LEU A 9 -21.07 -3.41 -9.21
N LEU A 10 -22.06 -3.56 -8.33
CA LEU A 10 -21.83 -3.77 -6.89
C LEU A 10 -21.15 -5.12 -6.63
N LEU A 11 -21.56 -6.18 -7.33
CA LEU A 11 -20.91 -7.50 -7.26
C LEU A 11 -19.45 -7.43 -7.75
N LEU A 12 -19.17 -6.71 -8.84
CA LEU A 12 -17.81 -6.51 -9.34
C LEU A 12 -16.93 -5.70 -8.37
N SER A 13 -17.51 -4.74 -7.65
CA SER A 13 -16.77 -3.98 -6.62
C SER A 13 -16.40 -4.83 -5.39
N SER A 14 -17.19 -5.86 -5.09
CA SER A 14 -16.89 -6.82 -4.01
C SER A 14 -15.80 -7.84 -4.35
N CYS A 15 -15.43 -7.96 -5.64
CA CYS A 15 -14.31 -8.79 -6.09
C CYS A 15 -12.96 -8.08 -6.02
N MET A 16 -12.90 -6.83 -5.57
CA MET A 16 -11.63 -6.18 -5.27
C MET A 16 -11.09 -6.78 -3.97
N PRO A 17 -9.97 -7.51 -4.01
CA PRO A 17 -9.38 -8.05 -2.79
C PRO A 17 -9.07 -6.88 -1.86
N HIS A 18 -9.80 -6.81 -0.75
CA HIS A 18 -9.42 -5.94 0.35
C HIS A 18 -8.11 -6.48 0.90
N ILE A 19 -7.01 -5.79 0.62
CA ILE A 19 -5.71 -6.15 1.18
C ILE A 19 -5.75 -5.71 2.65
N PRO A 20 -5.52 -6.63 3.59
CA PRO A 20 -5.52 -6.28 5.01
C PRO A 20 -4.44 -5.24 5.29
N GLU A 21 -4.76 -4.21 6.10
CA GLU A 21 -3.80 -3.15 6.43
C GLU A 21 -2.59 -3.67 7.21
N GLU A 22 -2.72 -4.80 7.92
CA GLU A 22 -1.61 -5.48 8.59
C GLU A 22 -0.56 -6.03 7.63
N VAL A 23 -0.93 -6.31 6.38
CA VAL A 23 0.01 -6.74 5.32
C VAL A 23 0.72 -5.54 4.72
N LEU A 24 0.11 -4.36 4.78
CA LEU A 24 0.62 -3.11 4.24
C LEU A 24 1.51 -2.38 5.25
N ASP A 25 2.40 -3.12 5.91
CA ASP A 25 3.22 -2.64 7.01
C ASP A 25 4.53 -1.97 6.53
N ALA A 26 5.44 -1.70 7.48
CA ALA A 26 6.75 -1.13 7.18
C ALA A 26 7.60 -2.04 6.27
N ASN A 27 7.45 -3.37 6.37
CA ASN A 27 8.16 -4.31 5.50
C ASN A 27 7.66 -4.22 4.06
N TRP A 28 6.35 -4.22 3.86
CA TRP A 28 5.76 -4.00 2.55
C TRP A 28 6.22 -2.68 1.93
N CYS A 29 6.28 -1.61 2.73
CA CYS A 29 6.78 -0.31 2.27
C CYS A 29 8.24 -0.34 1.81
N ARG A 30 9.11 -1.14 2.44
CA ARG A 30 10.50 -1.34 1.98
C ARG A 30 10.56 -2.10 0.66
N ASP A 31 9.78 -3.16 0.53
CA ASP A 31 9.72 -3.96 -0.70
C ASP A 31 9.23 -3.11 -1.88
N MET A 32 8.23 -2.27 -1.64
CA MET A 32 7.73 -1.31 -2.63
C MET A 32 8.76 -0.24 -2.99
N ALA A 33 9.51 0.27 -2.01
CA ALA A 33 10.61 1.21 -2.27
C ALA A 33 11.71 0.56 -3.14
N ALA A 34 12.07 -0.69 -2.85
CA ALA A 34 13.05 -1.44 -3.62
C ALA A 34 12.55 -1.74 -5.05
N ALA A 35 11.28 -2.10 -5.20
CA ALA A 35 10.64 -2.28 -6.50
C ALA A 35 10.60 -0.96 -7.31
N LYS A 36 10.24 0.16 -6.66
CA LYS A 36 10.21 1.49 -7.28
C LYS A 36 11.58 1.93 -7.78
N ALA A 37 12.65 1.62 -7.05
CA ALA A 37 14.02 1.93 -7.45
C ALA A 37 14.41 1.20 -8.76
N LYS A 38 13.91 -0.02 -8.96
CA LYS A 38 14.16 -0.84 -10.17
C LYS A 38 13.20 -0.50 -11.32
N ALA A 39 12.02 0.05 -11.03
CA ALA A 39 11.02 0.39 -12.02
C ALA A 39 11.35 1.67 -12.81
N THR A 40 10.83 1.75 -14.05
CA THR A 40 10.91 2.91 -14.93
C THR A 40 9.54 3.30 -15.46
N GLY A 41 9.43 4.50 -16.04
CA GLY A 41 8.20 5.01 -16.67
C GLY A 41 6.99 4.96 -15.74
N THR A 42 5.85 4.54 -16.29
CA THR A 42 4.56 4.44 -15.58
C THR A 42 4.62 3.51 -14.36
N GLY A 43 5.43 2.45 -14.40
CA GLY A 43 5.57 1.52 -13.27
C GLY A 43 6.11 2.23 -12.02
N ARG A 44 7.11 3.10 -12.18
CA ARG A 44 7.66 3.89 -11.07
C ARG A 44 6.62 4.85 -10.47
N ALA A 45 5.82 5.50 -11.33
CA ALA A 45 4.78 6.43 -10.89
C ALA A 45 3.66 5.70 -10.13
N ASN A 46 3.22 4.54 -10.60
CA ASN A 46 2.19 3.73 -9.94
C ASN A 46 2.65 3.24 -8.57
N LEU A 47 3.91 2.79 -8.45
CA LEU A 47 4.47 2.38 -7.17
C LEU A 47 4.57 3.57 -6.20
N ALA A 48 4.95 4.76 -6.69
CA ALA A 48 4.95 5.97 -5.88
C ALA A 48 3.55 6.31 -5.36
N ALA A 49 2.53 6.24 -6.22
CA ALA A 49 1.14 6.51 -5.84
C ALA A 49 0.63 5.48 -4.81
N ALA A 50 0.96 4.20 -4.97
CA ALA A 50 0.61 3.16 -4.00
C ALA A 50 1.27 3.42 -2.62
N MET A 51 2.55 3.79 -2.61
CA MET A 51 3.25 4.12 -1.36
C MET A 51 2.65 5.34 -0.66
N ILE A 52 2.16 6.34 -1.41
CA ILE A 52 1.46 7.51 -0.84
C ILE A 52 0.10 7.09 -0.29
N LYS A 53 -0.67 6.30 -1.06
CA LYS A 53 -2.01 5.84 -0.66
C LYS A 53 -2.01 5.07 0.66
N HIS A 54 -0.93 4.35 0.95
CA HIS A 54 -0.82 3.48 2.13
C HIS A 54 0.14 4.05 3.21
N ASP A 55 0.40 5.36 3.18
CA ASP A 55 1.14 6.11 4.20
C ASP A 55 2.54 5.54 4.53
N CYS A 56 3.26 5.08 3.50
CA CYS A 56 4.55 4.42 3.73
C CYS A 56 5.59 5.31 4.42
N ALA A 57 5.54 6.63 4.23
CA ALA A 57 6.43 7.55 4.93
C ALA A 57 6.23 7.49 6.45
N ALA A 58 4.98 7.45 6.91
CA ALA A 58 4.66 7.36 8.33
C ALA A 58 5.04 5.98 8.90
N LYS A 59 4.75 4.90 8.17
CA LYS A 59 5.05 3.52 8.61
C LYS A 59 6.55 3.28 8.76
N LEU A 60 7.35 3.78 7.82
CA LEU A 60 8.81 3.69 7.89
C LEU A 60 9.39 4.54 9.03
N ALA A 61 8.86 5.75 9.26
CA ALA A 61 9.31 6.60 10.35
C ALA A 61 8.98 6.00 11.73
N ALA A 62 7.77 5.43 11.89
CA ALA A 62 7.35 4.77 13.12
C ALA A 62 8.26 3.60 13.48
N GLU A 63 8.60 2.76 12.50
CA GLU A 63 9.51 1.62 12.71
C GLU A 63 10.93 2.08 13.10
N GLN A 64 11.46 3.12 12.46
CA GLN A 64 12.75 3.69 12.83
C GLN A 64 12.76 4.22 14.26
N GLN A 65 11.66 4.84 14.69
CA GLN A 65 11.51 5.36 16.05
C GLN A 65 11.36 4.24 17.08
N SER A 66 10.62 3.18 16.76
CA SER A 66 10.56 1.96 17.60
C SER A 66 11.94 1.32 17.75
N ALA A 67 12.71 1.20 16.66
CA ALA A 67 14.07 0.67 16.71
C ALA A 67 15.00 1.54 17.57
N ALA A 68 14.94 2.87 17.41
CA ALA A 68 15.73 3.80 18.22
C ALA A 68 15.37 3.72 19.71
N THR A 69 14.10 3.52 20.04
CA THR A 69 13.62 3.38 21.43
C THR A 69 14.05 2.04 22.03
N ALA A 70 14.03 0.96 21.26
CA ALA A 70 14.47 -0.37 21.70
C ALA A 70 15.99 -0.46 21.97
N LEU A 71 16.76 0.48 21.43
CA LEU A 71 18.22 0.60 21.61
C LEU A 71 18.61 1.63 22.68
N ALA A 72 17.64 2.35 23.27
CA ALA A 72 17.89 3.24 24.39
C ALA A 72 18.01 2.42 25.70
N PRO A 73 19.06 2.62 26.52
CA PRO A 73 19.30 1.86 27.74
C PRO A 73 18.27 2.12 28.85
#